data_AF-A0A3D4XDC4-F1
#
_entry.id   AF-A0A3D4XDC4-F1
#
_cell.length_a   1.000
_cell.length_b   1.000
_cell.length_c   1.000
_cell.angle_alpha   90.00
_cell.angle_beta   90.00
_cell.angle_gamma   90.00
#
_symmetry.space_group_name_H-M   'P 1'
#
loop_
_entity.id
_entity.type
_entity.pdbx_description
1 polymer ?
#
loop_
_entity_poly.entity_id
_entity_poly.type
_entity_poly.pdbx_seq_one_letter_code
_entity_poly.pdbx_strand_id
1 'polypeptide(L)'
;MPDGTKIQERDINTIPSTRRNPVLADIFGRLGYMERQGSGLNKICEAYENAASYKEGMGPEFYSYRVLFMVTLKNLNYKLLLSEAEKIVLTELEKVVCELLKENPRITQSEIQKLLNLSRSKVQRTMKKLVSGGVIENTGSHRIGYWKVKNSQKI
;
A
#
# COMPACT_ATOMS: atom_id res chain seq x y z
N MET A 1 20.04 -22.43 14.59
CA MET A 1 19.97 -22.30 16.06
C MET A 1 21.32 -22.68 16.68
N PRO A 2 21.61 -22.35 17.96
CA PRO A 2 22.92 -22.64 18.58
C PRO A 2 23.27 -24.12 18.59
N ASP A 3 22.24 -24.98 18.62
CA ASP A 3 22.29 -26.44 18.53
C ASP A 3 22.38 -26.98 17.08
N GLY A 4 22.57 -26.11 16.09
CA GLY A 4 22.68 -26.47 14.67
C GLY A 4 21.35 -26.70 13.94
N THR A 5 20.22 -26.73 14.66
CA THR A 5 18.90 -26.91 14.03
C THR A 5 18.43 -25.67 13.28
N LYS A 6 17.49 -25.85 12.35
CA LYS A 6 16.91 -24.76 11.57
C LYS A 6 15.61 -24.27 12.19
N ILE A 7 15.42 -22.96 12.24
CA ILE A 7 14.22 -22.32 12.78
C ILE A 7 12.97 -22.70 12.00
N GLN A 8 13.08 -22.81 10.68
CA GLN A 8 11.99 -23.17 9.77
C GLN A 8 11.52 -24.63 9.91
N GLU A 9 12.24 -25.46 10.65
CA GLU A 9 11.90 -26.86 10.93
C GLU A 9 11.35 -27.04 12.36
N ARG A 10 11.06 -25.93 13.06
CA ARG A 10 10.58 -25.93 14.45
C ARG A 10 9.29 -25.13 14.59
N ASP A 11 8.50 -25.49 15.60
CA ASP A 11 7.35 -24.69 16.02
C ASP A 11 7.81 -23.48 16.83
N ILE A 12 7.49 -22.29 16.33
CA ILE A 12 7.92 -20.99 16.91
C ILE A 12 7.48 -20.86 18.38
N ASN A 13 6.32 -21.39 18.73
CA ASN A 13 5.72 -21.20 20.05
C ASN A 13 6.42 -21.98 21.16
N THR A 14 7.11 -23.06 20.81
CA THR A 14 7.68 -24.03 21.76
C THR A 14 9.21 -24.02 21.79
N ILE A 15 9.85 -23.10 21.06
CA ILE A 15 11.31 -23.03 20.98
C ILE A 15 11.93 -22.64 22.32
N PRO A 16 12.94 -23.40 22.80
CA PRO A 16 13.63 -23.05 24.03
C PRO A 16 14.54 -21.82 23.85
N SER A 17 14.54 -20.95 24.87
CA SER A 17 15.46 -19.80 24.93
C SER A 17 16.89 -20.27 25.15
N THR A 18 17.71 -20.24 24.09
CA THR A 18 19.12 -20.63 24.16
C THR A 18 20.02 -19.44 23.86
N ARG A 19 20.82 -19.02 24.84
CA ARG A 19 21.72 -17.86 24.72
C ARG A 19 23.00 -18.25 24.00
N ARG A 20 23.30 -17.61 22.87
CA ARG A 20 24.59 -17.78 22.16
C ARG A 20 25.74 -17.09 22.90
N ASN A 21 25.48 -15.91 23.44
CA ASN A 21 26.43 -15.14 24.23
C ASN A 21 25.78 -14.81 25.59
N PRO A 22 26.05 -15.62 26.64
CA PRO A 22 25.47 -15.42 27.97
C PRO A 22 25.82 -14.06 28.59
N VAL A 23 27.00 -13.50 28.30
CA VAL A 23 27.45 -12.21 28.85
C VAL A 23 26.60 -11.07 28.29
N LEU A 24 26.43 -11.02 26.97
CA LEU A 24 25.55 -10.02 26.34
C LEU A 24 24.11 -10.17 26.83
N ALA A 25 23.61 -11.40 26.88
CA ALA A 25 22.27 -11.70 27.38
C ALA A 25 22.06 -11.21 28.83
N ASP A 26 23.05 -11.38 29.71
CA ASP A 26 22.96 -10.87 31.09
C ASP A 26 22.94 -9.34 31.15
N ILE A 27 23.78 -8.67 30.35
CA ILE A 27 23.79 -7.20 30.25
C ILE A 27 22.42 -6.67 29.78
N PHE A 28 21.89 -7.17 28.66
CA PHE A 28 20.58 -6.74 28.15
C PHE A 28 19.45 -7.07 29.11
N GLY A 29 19.56 -8.19 29.85
CA GLY A 29 18.62 -8.56 30.90
C GLY A 29 18.62 -7.58 32.07
N ARG A 30 19.81 -7.16 32.55
CA ARG A 30 19.96 -6.19 33.64
C ARG A 30 19.50 -4.78 33.26
N LEU A 31 19.68 -4.40 31.99
CA LEU A 31 19.20 -3.13 31.45
C LEU A 31 17.69 -3.12 31.20
N GLY A 32 17.01 -4.26 31.33
CA GLY A 32 15.57 -4.38 31.04
C GLY A 32 15.22 -4.38 29.55
N TYR A 33 16.20 -4.53 28.67
CA TYR A 33 16.00 -4.60 27.22
C TYR A 33 15.72 -6.01 26.70
N MET A 34 15.91 -7.02 27.54
CA MET A 34 15.63 -8.40 27.18
C MET A 34 15.02 -9.14 28.36
N GLU A 35 13.98 -9.92 28.08
CA GLU A 35 13.32 -10.74 29.09
C GLU A 35 14.14 -11.98 29.43
N ARG A 36 13.96 -12.50 30.65
CA ARG A 36 14.65 -13.73 31.09
C ARG A 36 14.13 -14.99 30.37
N GLN A 37 12.90 -14.96 29.86
CA GLN A 37 12.22 -16.07 29.20
C GLN A 37 12.17 -15.89 27.67
N GLY A 38 12.05 -17.01 26.94
CA GLY A 38 12.07 -17.08 25.46
C GLY A 38 10.79 -16.61 24.77
N SER A 39 10.18 -15.53 25.25
CA SER A 39 8.90 -14.99 24.76
C SER A 39 9.04 -14.15 23.48
N GLY A 40 10.26 -13.73 23.12
CA GLY A 40 10.49 -12.69 22.12
C GLY A 40 9.93 -13.00 20.73
N LEU A 41 10.03 -14.25 20.26
CA LEU A 41 9.48 -14.63 18.96
C LEU A 41 7.95 -14.56 18.94
N ASN A 42 7.30 -15.07 19.99
CA ASN A 42 5.84 -15.00 20.13
C ASN A 42 5.37 -13.56 20.19
N LYS A 43 6.05 -12.70 20.96
CA LYS A 43 5.73 -11.27 21.05
C LYS A 43 5.86 -10.55 19.72
N ILE A 44 6.85 -10.89 18.90
CA ILE A 44 6.97 -10.35 17.54
C ILE A 44 5.77 -10.78 16.70
N CYS A 45 5.38 -12.05 16.75
CA CYS A 45 4.22 -12.57 16.01
C CYS A 45 2.92 -11.90 16.47
N GLU A 46 2.64 -11.92 17.78
CA GLU A 46 1.46 -11.30 18.37
C GLU A 46 1.38 -9.79 18.08
N ALA A 47 2.46 -9.04 18.26
CA ALA A 47 2.48 -7.61 17.98
C ALA A 47 2.20 -7.32 16.49
N TYR A 48 2.69 -8.19 15.61
CA TYR A 48 2.51 -8.05 14.17
C TYR A 48 1.09 -8.45 13.72
N GLU A 49 0.51 -9.49 14.30
CA GLU A 49 -0.88 -9.92 14.08
C GLU A 49 -1.90 -8.88 14.57
N ASN A 50 -1.60 -8.18 15.67
CA ASN A 50 -2.45 -7.12 16.22
C ASN A 50 -2.40 -5.80 15.43
N ALA A 51 -1.59 -5.70 14.37
CA ALA A 51 -1.52 -4.51 13.56
C ALA A 51 -2.80 -4.33 12.70
N ALA A 52 -3.32 -3.10 12.61
CA ALA A 52 -4.61 -2.82 11.95
C ALA A 52 -4.69 -3.28 10.47
N SER A 53 -3.56 -3.31 9.77
CA SER A 53 -3.48 -3.69 8.35
C SER A 53 -3.06 -5.15 8.14
N TYR A 54 -3.04 -5.96 9.21
CA TYR A 54 -2.67 -7.37 9.15
C TYR A 54 -3.68 -8.19 8.35
N LYS A 55 -3.18 -9.22 7.66
CA LYS A 55 -3.96 -10.20 6.92
C LYS A 55 -3.39 -11.58 7.17
N GLU A 56 -4.27 -12.57 7.16
CA GLU A 56 -3.87 -13.97 7.28
C GLU A 56 -2.79 -14.33 6.24
N GLY A 57 -1.72 -14.98 6.68
CA GLY A 57 -0.54 -15.30 5.85
C GLY A 57 0.48 -14.17 5.66
N MET A 58 0.29 -13.00 6.28
CA MET A 58 1.30 -11.93 6.29
C MET A 58 2.23 -11.95 7.49
N GLY A 59 2.10 -12.93 8.39
CA GLY A 59 2.90 -13.06 9.60
C GLY A 59 4.42 -13.02 9.37
N PRO A 60 5.21 -12.75 10.43
CA PRO A 60 6.67 -12.76 10.36
C PRO A 60 7.20 -14.10 9.84
N GLU A 61 8.14 -14.04 8.90
CA GLU A 61 8.83 -15.24 8.40
C GLU A 61 10.21 -15.33 9.03
N PHE A 62 10.51 -16.48 9.65
CA PHE A 62 11.80 -16.75 10.28
C PHE A 62 12.60 -17.73 9.43
N TYR A 63 13.83 -17.36 9.09
CA TYR A 63 14.73 -18.21 8.34
C TYR A 63 16.10 -18.26 9.02
N SER A 64 16.69 -19.45 9.07
CA SER A 64 18.02 -19.61 9.64
C SER A 64 18.90 -20.54 8.83
N TYR A 65 20.18 -20.22 8.82
CA TYR A 65 21.23 -21.03 8.24
C TYR A 65 22.48 -21.00 9.15
N ARG A 66 23.56 -21.70 8.79
CA ARG A 66 24.73 -21.94 9.67
C ARG A 66 25.23 -20.70 10.41
N VAL A 67 25.29 -19.55 9.72
CA VAL A 67 25.79 -18.27 10.26
C VAL A 67 24.77 -17.14 10.18
N LEU A 68 23.52 -17.44 9.81
CA LEU A 68 22.50 -16.43 9.53
C LEU A 68 21.21 -16.74 10.30
N PHE A 69 20.61 -15.69 10.83
CA PHE A 69 19.22 -15.69 11.27
C PHE A 69 18.56 -14.45 10.68
N MET A 70 17.45 -14.65 9.99
CA MET A 70 16.73 -13.61 9.27
C MET A 70 15.27 -13.62 9.72
N VAL A 71 14.72 -12.41 9.90
CA VAL A 71 13.31 -12.17 10.16
C VAL A 71 12.80 -11.27 9.05
N THR A 72 11.78 -11.71 8.35
CA THR A 72 11.14 -10.92 7.29
C THR A 72 9.79 -10.42 7.78
N LEU A 73 9.67 -9.10 7.92
CA LEU A 73 8.44 -8.40 8.26
C LEU A 73 7.93 -7.65 7.03
N LYS A 74 6.79 -8.04 6.49
CA LYS A 74 6.19 -7.39 5.32
C LYS A 74 5.71 -5.98 5.70
N ASN A 75 5.72 -5.04 4.77
CA ASN A 75 5.08 -3.74 5.02
C ASN A 75 3.57 -3.87 4.82
N LEU A 76 2.82 -3.97 5.92
CA LEU A 76 1.36 -4.13 5.90
C LEU A 76 0.63 -2.94 5.27
N ASN A 77 1.26 -1.75 5.24
CA ASN A 77 0.67 -0.52 4.72
C ASN A 77 1.00 -0.26 3.24
N TYR A 78 1.70 -1.19 2.57
CA TYR A 78 2.21 -0.96 1.21
C TYR A 78 1.12 -0.61 0.18
N LYS A 79 -0.05 -1.28 0.23
CA LYS A 79 -1.17 -0.98 -0.69
C LYS A 79 -1.84 0.37 -0.40
N LEU A 80 -1.87 0.81 0.85
CA LEU A 80 -2.42 2.13 1.20
C LEU A 80 -1.53 3.23 0.61
N LEU A 81 -0.21 3.07 0.70
CA LEU A 81 0.75 4.00 0.11
C LEU A 81 0.61 4.09 -1.42
N LEU A 82 0.40 2.96 -2.10
CA LEU A 82 0.07 2.95 -3.53
C LEU A 82 -1.22 3.72 -3.81
N SER A 83 -2.29 3.45 -3.05
CA SER A 83 -3.57 4.14 -3.24
C SER A 83 -3.51 5.65 -2.95
N GLU A 84 -2.67 6.08 -2.01
CA GLU A 84 -2.46 7.51 -1.71
C GLU A 84 -1.57 8.18 -2.74
N ALA A 85 -0.55 7.50 -3.25
CA ALA A 85 0.24 7.97 -4.38
C ALA A 85 -0.57 8.03 -5.69
N GLU A 86 -1.54 7.13 -5.85
CA GLU A 86 -2.47 7.07 -6.98
C GLU A 86 -3.70 7.97 -6.81
N LYS A 87 -3.92 8.60 -5.64
CA LYS A 87 -4.93 9.65 -5.48
C LYS A 87 -4.50 10.85 -6.31
N ILE A 88 -4.94 10.87 -7.56
CA ILE A 88 -4.83 12.03 -8.44
C ILE A 88 -5.60 13.16 -7.78
N VAL A 89 -4.86 14.11 -7.18
CA VAL A 89 -5.41 15.37 -6.70
C VAL A 89 -5.82 16.16 -7.94
N LEU A 90 -7.12 16.14 -8.25
CA LEU A 90 -7.69 16.92 -9.33
C LEU A 90 -7.66 18.40 -8.95
N THR A 91 -7.17 19.22 -9.86
CA THR A 91 -7.31 20.68 -9.79
C THR A 91 -8.78 21.08 -9.90
N GLU A 92 -9.16 22.28 -9.44
CA GLU A 92 -10.55 22.78 -9.53
C GLU A 92 -11.11 22.70 -10.96
N LEU A 93 -10.29 23.08 -11.96
CA LEU A 93 -10.67 23.00 -13.36
C LEU A 93 -10.93 21.56 -13.82
N GLU A 94 -10.14 20.59 -13.35
CA GLU A 94 -10.33 19.18 -13.66
C GLU A 94 -11.61 18.60 -13.03
N LYS A 95 -11.96 19.06 -11.82
CA LYS A 95 -13.23 18.70 -11.15
C LYS A 95 -14.43 19.23 -11.92
N VAL A 96 -14.42 20.51 -12.29
CA VAL A 96 -15.51 21.13 -13.08
C VAL A 96 -15.69 20.43 -14.43
N VAL A 97 -14.59 20.07 -15.11
CA VAL A 97 -14.67 19.28 -16.35
C VAL A 97 -15.29 17.90 -16.10
N CYS A 98 -14.94 17.23 -14.99
CA CYS A 98 -15.56 15.95 -14.63
C CYS A 98 -17.05 16.08 -14.29
N GLU A 99 -17.49 17.18 -13.67
CA GLU A 99 -18.90 17.46 -13.39
C GLU A 99 -19.69 17.65 -14.70
N LEU A 100 -19.16 18.46 -15.63
CA LEU A 100 -19.78 18.62 -16.96
C LEU A 100 -19.89 17.29 -17.73
N LEU A 101 -18.90 16.40 -17.60
CA LEU A 101 -18.94 15.07 -18.22
C LEU A 101 -19.94 14.12 -17.52
N LYS A 102 -20.23 14.32 -16.24
CA LYS A 102 -21.28 13.58 -15.52
C LYS A 102 -22.68 14.04 -15.93
N GLU A 103 -22.88 15.35 -16.07
CA GLU A 103 -24.14 15.94 -16.50
C GLU A 103 -24.44 15.67 -17.97
N ASN A 104 -23.42 15.78 -18.83
CA ASN A 104 -23.55 15.50 -20.25
C ASN A 104 -22.40 14.59 -20.74
N PRO A 105 -22.60 13.26 -20.71
CA PRO A 105 -21.61 12.29 -21.20
C PRO A 105 -21.21 12.47 -22.67
N ARG A 106 -22.02 13.15 -23.49
CA ARG A 106 -21.74 13.36 -24.93
C ARG A 106 -21.16 14.73 -25.24
N ILE A 107 -20.80 15.51 -24.22
CA ILE A 107 -20.24 16.85 -24.41
C ILE A 107 -18.95 16.80 -25.23
N THR A 108 -18.87 17.71 -26.21
CA THR A 108 -17.71 17.86 -27.09
C THR A 108 -16.69 18.82 -26.51
N GLN A 109 -15.42 18.70 -26.91
CA GLN A 109 -14.38 19.63 -26.47
C GLN A 109 -14.72 21.09 -26.80
N SER A 110 -15.38 21.34 -27.94
CA SER A 110 -15.80 22.68 -28.35
C SER A 110 -16.90 23.27 -27.47
N GLU A 111 -17.79 22.45 -26.91
CA GLU A 111 -18.79 22.90 -25.94
C GLU A 111 -18.14 23.21 -24.60
N ILE A 112 -17.21 22.38 -24.12
CA ILE A 112 -16.43 22.63 -22.91
C ILE A 112 -15.66 23.97 -23.02
N GLN A 113 -15.06 24.24 -24.18
CA GLN A 113 -14.39 25.52 -24.43
C GLN A 113 -15.31 26.72 -24.24
N LYS A 114 -16.55 26.65 -24.77
CA LYS A 114 -17.53 27.73 -24.69
C LYS A 114 -18.07 27.91 -23.27
N LEU A 115 -18.42 26.81 -22.60
CA LEU A 115 -18.97 26.81 -21.24
C LEU A 115 -17.97 27.35 -20.21
N LEU A 116 -16.69 26.96 -20.33
CA LEU A 116 -15.65 27.34 -19.38
C LEU A 116 -14.81 28.55 -19.83
N ASN A 117 -15.11 29.12 -20.99
CA ASN A 117 -14.33 30.18 -21.64
C ASN A 117 -12.81 29.88 -21.70
N LEU A 118 -12.48 28.66 -22.13
CA LEU A 118 -11.09 28.16 -22.18
C LEU A 118 -10.57 28.03 -23.61
N SER A 119 -9.25 28.21 -23.76
CA SER A 119 -8.58 27.94 -25.03
C SER A 119 -8.63 26.45 -25.39
N ARG A 120 -8.65 26.15 -26.70
CA ARG A 120 -8.66 24.77 -27.21
C ARG A 120 -7.53 23.94 -26.64
N SER A 121 -6.33 24.51 -26.60
CA SER A 121 -5.13 23.86 -26.09
C SER A 121 -5.25 23.53 -24.60
N LYS A 122 -5.90 24.39 -23.79
CA LYS A 122 -6.10 24.13 -22.36
C LYS A 122 -7.07 22.97 -22.16
N VAL A 123 -8.21 22.97 -22.85
CA VAL A 123 -9.20 21.87 -22.79
C VAL A 123 -8.58 20.54 -23.24
N GLN A 124 -7.84 20.53 -24.35
CA GLN A 124 -7.17 19.33 -24.84
C GLN A 124 -6.15 18.78 -23.84
N ARG A 125 -5.32 19.64 -23.24
CA ARG A 125 -4.34 19.21 -22.22
C ARG A 125 -5.04 18.64 -20.99
N THR A 126 -6.08 19.30 -20.49
CA THR A 126 -6.86 18.82 -19.34
C THR A 126 -7.51 17.47 -19.63
N MET A 127 -8.21 17.34 -20.77
CA MET A 127 -8.85 16.08 -21.16
C MET A 127 -7.83 14.95 -21.32
N LYS A 128 -6.68 15.22 -21.96
CA LYS A 128 -5.60 14.23 -22.09
C LYS A 128 -5.07 13.78 -20.74
N LYS A 129 -4.88 14.72 -19.79
CA LYS A 129 -4.43 14.41 -18.42
C LYS A 129 -5.43 13.56 -17.66
N LEU A 130 -6.72 13.87 -17.76
CA LEU A 130 -7.81 13.09 -17.15
C LEU A 130 -7.91 11.68 -17.72
N VAL A 131 -7.70 11.51 -19.03
CA VAL A 131 -7.66 10.19 -19.69
C VAL A 131 -6.42 9.40 -19.27
N SER A 132 -5.23 10.01 -19.29
CA SER A 132 -3.99 9.33 -18.85
C SER A 132 -4.01 8.95 -17.37
N GLY A 133 -4.70 9.75 -16.56
CA GLY A 133 -4.94 9.46 -15.14
C GLY A 133 -6.02 8.43 -14.89
N GLY A 134 -6.68 7.88 -15.92
CA GLY A 134 -7.76 6.90 -15.76
C GLY A 134 -9.03 7.45 -15.12
N VAL A 135 -9.16 8.77 -14.99
CA VAL A 135 -10.30 9.45 -14.36
C VAL A 135 -11.51 9.47 -15.29
N ILE A 136 -11.27 9.59 -16.60
CA ILE A 136 -12.30 9.56 -17.63
C ILE A 136 -11.92 8.59 -18.75
N GLU A 137 -12.91 7.94 -19.33
CA GLU A 137 -12.74 7.00 -20.45
C GLU A 137 -13.76 7.33 -21.55
N ASN A 138 -13.35 7.27 -22.82
CA ASN A 138 -14.30 7.36 -23.93
C ASN A 138 -14.81 5.96 -24.25
N THR A 139 -16.07 5.70 -23.97
CA THR A 139 -16.74 4.44 -24.31
C THR A 139 -17.50 4.60 -25.62
N GLY A 140 -16.95 4.03 -26.69
CA GLY A 140 -17.54 3.99 -28.03
C GLY A 140 -16.56 4.33 -29.15
N SER A 141 -17.08 4.51 -30.38
CA SER A 141 -16.28 4.97 -31.52
C SER A 141 -15.85 6.42 -31.33
N HIS A 142 -14.67 6.81 -31.80
CA HIS A 142 -14.10 8.17 -31.69
C HIS A 142 -15.05 9.32 -32.08
N ARG A 143 -16.10 9.02 -32.87
CA ARG A 143 -17.07 9.98 -33.41
C ARG A 143 -18.46 9.93 -32.76
N ILE A 144 -18.80 8.85 -32.05
CA ILE A 144 -20.16 8.58 -31.49
C ILE A 144 -20.10 8.15 -30.01
N GLY A 145 -18.91 7.94 -29.47
CA GLY A 145 -18.69 7.55 -28.09
C GLY A 145 -19.10 8.63 -27.10
N TYR A 146 -19.35 8.19 -25.87
CA TYR A 146 -19.63 9.07 -24.73
C TYR A 146 -18.51 8.94 -23.70
N TRP A 147 -18.30 10.00 -22.95
CA TRP A 147 -17.35 10.04 -21.85
C TRP A 147 -17.97 9.44 -20.59
N LYS A 148 -17.25 8.51 -19.98
CA LYS A 148 -17.59 7.91 -18.70
C LYS A 148 -16.55 8.33 -17.67
N VAL A 149 -17.00 8.97 -16.59
CA VAL A 149 -16.14 9.28 -15.44
C VAL A 149 -16.03 8.03 -14.58
N LYS A 150 -14.81 7.48 -14.45
CA LYS A 150 -14.52 6.37 -13.54
C LYS A 150 -14.35 6.98 -12.14
N ASN A 151 -15.45 7.01 -11.38
CA ASN A 151 -15.43 7.46 -9.99
C ASN A 151 -14.50 6.55 -9.17
N SER A 152 -13.27 6.98 -8.90
CA SER A 152 -12.45 6.46 -7.79
C SER A 152 -12.64 7.26 -6.49
N GLN A 153 -13.63 8.15 -6.44
CA GLN A 153 -13.95 8.95 -5.26
C GLN A 153 -15.40 8.72 -4.89
N LYS A 154 -15.63 7.83 -3.92
CA LYS A 154 -16.75 8.01 -2.98
C LYS A 154 -16.43 9.32 -2.23
N ILE A 155 -17.38 10.24 -2.28
CA ILE A 155 -17.46 11.39 -1.38
C ILE A 155 -17.54 10.87 0.06
#